data_AF-A0A7X7D659-F1
#
_entry.id   AF-A0A7X7D659-F1
#
_cell.length_a   1.000
_cell.length_b   1.000
_cell.length_c   1.000
_cell.angle_alpha   90.00
_cell.angle_beta   90.00
_cell.angle_gamma   90.00
#
_symmetry.space_group_name_H-M   'P 1'
#
loop_
_entity.id
_entity.type
_entity.pdbx_description
1 polymer ?
#
loop_
_entity_poly.entity_id
_entity_poly.type
_entity_poly.pdbx_seq_one_letter_code
_entity_poly.pdbx_strand_id
1 'polypeptide(L)' 'MNHLYRDLAPISDAAWAEIDDEAKRTLTHFLAARRLVDFNGPLGYDASAISLGRLSDLKDQPGDGVVASTRKVLPLVE' A
#
# COMPACT_ATOMS: atom_id res chain seq x y z
N MET A 1 -9.84 17.60 5.58
CA MET A 1 -8.77 17.06 6.44
C MET A 1 -8.58 15.58 6.14
N ASN A 2 -7.42 15.19 5.63
CA ASN A 2 -7.01 13.80 5.44
C ASN A 2 -5.92 13.45 6.47
N HIS A 3 -5.45 12.20 6.49
CA HIS A 3 -4.42 11.73 7.43
C HIS A 3 -3.05 12.44 7.31
N LEU A 4 -2.85 13.30 6.30
CA LEU A 4 -1.60 14.04 6.12
C LEU A 4 -1.55 15.35 6.91
N TYR A 5 -2.70 15.83 7.42
CA TYR A 5 -2.81 17.03 8.26
C TYR A 5 -2.10 18.29 7.72
N ARG A 6 -1.99 18.43 6.38
CA ARG A 6 -1.25 19.54 5.76
C ARG A 6 -1.81 20.92 6.14
N ASP A 7 -3.12 21.00 6.34
CA ASP A 7 -3.82 22.24 6.72
C ASP A 7 -3.44 22.74 8.12
N LEU A 8 -2.84 21.88 8.97
CA LEU A 8 -2.36 22.27 10.30
C LEU A 8 -0.94 22.84 10.27
N ALA A 9 -0.21 22.63 9.17
CA ALA A 9 1.14 23.14 9.03
C ALA A 9 1.09 24.65 8.70
N PRO A 10 1.92 25.48 9.34
CA PRO A 10 2.02 26.91 9.02
C PRO A 10 2.85 27.12 7.74
N ILE A 11 2.41 26.54 6.63
CA ILE A 11 3.07 26.54 5.33
C ILE A 11 2.06 27.07 4.31
N SER A 12 2.47 28.06 3.52
CA SER A 12 1.61 28.63 2.47
C SER A 12 1.41 27.64 1.32
N ASP A 13 0.32 27.80 0.56
CA ASP A 13 0.05 26.97 -0.63
C ASP A 13 1.21 27.02 -1.64
N ALA A 14 1.84 28.18 -1.80
CA ALA A 14 3.01 28.35 -2.68
C ALA A 14 4.22 27.54 -2.19
N ALA A 15 4.52 27.58 -0.89
CA ALA A 15 5.62 26.79 -0.32
C ALA A 15 5.33 25.29 -0.38
N TRP A 16 4.08 24.88 -0.18
CA TRP A 16 3.67 23.49 -0.36
C TRP A 16 3.86 23.00 -1.80
N ALA A 17 3.53 23.83 -2.79
CA ALA A 17 3.74 23.51 -4.20
C ALA A 17 5.23 23.29 -4.52
N GLU A 18 6.11 24.16 -4.02
CA GLU A 18 7.57 24.00 -4.19
C GLU A 18 8.09 22.70 -3.56
N ILE A 19 7.60 22.35 -2.36
CA ILE A 19 7.95 21.09 -1.68
C ILE A 19 7.51 19.88 -2.51
N ASP A 20 6.27 19.88 -2.99
CA ASP A 20 5.70 18.77 -3.77
C ASP A 20 6.42 18.59 -5.12
N ASP A 21 6.77 19.69 -5.79
CA ASP A 21 7.51 19.67 -7.05
C ASP A 21 8.92 19.10 -6.86
N GLU A 22 9.63 19.52 -5.82
CA GLU A 22 10.98 19.03 -5.53
C GLU A 22 10.96 17.56 -5.11
N ALA A 23 10.00 17.16 -4.29
CA ALA A 23 9.80 15.76 -3.90
C ALA A 23 9.51 14.89 -5.14
N LYS A 24 8.60 15.32 -6.02
CA LYS A 24 8.27 14.61 -7.26
C LYS A 24 9.46 14.48 -8.18
N ARG A 25 10.23 15.55 -8.39
CA ARG A 25 11.45 15.56 -9.22
C ARG A 25 12.47 14.54 -8.70
N THR A 26 12.73 14.56 -7.40
CA THR A 26 13.70 13.70 -6.74
C THR A 26 13.26 12.22 -6.76
N LEU A 27 12.02 11.92 -6.37
CA LEU A 27 11.51 10.54 -6.38
C LEU A 27 11.46 9.94 -7.79
N THR A 28 11.10 10.74 -8.80
CA THR A 28 11.09 10.29 -10.20
C THR A 28 12.50 9.92 -10.67
N HIS A 29 13.53 10.63 -10.20
CA HIS A 29 14.92 10.32 -10.54
C HIS A 29 15.38 9.00 -9.91
N PHE A 30 15.10 8.78 -8.62
CA PHE A 30 15.63 7.62 -7.89
C PHE A 30 14.80 6.34 -8.02
N LEU A 31 13.48 6.43 -8.18
CA LEU A 31 12.59 5.25 -8.25
C LEU A 31 12.51 4.64 -9.67
N ALA A 32 13.68 4.36 -10.27
CA ALA A 32 13.79 3.87 -11.64
C ALA A 32 13.00 2.57 -11.92
N ALA A 33 12.88 1.68 -10.92
CA ALA A 33 12.13 0.43 -11.03
C ALA A 33 10.67 0.64 -11.46
N ARG A 34 10.05 1.79 -11.11
CA ARG A 34 8.66 2.12 -11.49
C ARG A 34 8.46 2.28 -13.00
N ARG A 35 9.53 2.41 -13.77
CA ARG A 35 9.49 2.42 -15.25
C ARG A 35 9.49 1.02 -15.87
N LEU A 36 9.79 -0.01 -15.08
CA LEU A 36 10.04 -1.37 -15.55
C LEU A 36 9.00 -2.37 -15.07
N VAL A 37 8.34 -2.10 -13.94
CA VAL A 37 7.35 -2.99 -13.34
C VAL A 37 5.95 -2.42 -13.47
N ASP A 38 4.96 -3.30 -13.53
CA ASP A 38 3.56 -2.91 -13.50
C ASP A 38 3.20 -2.32 -12.13
N PHE A 39 2.34 -1.30 -12.14
CA PHE A 39 1.86 -0.66 -10.93
C PHE A 39 0.35 -0.81 -10.83
N ASN A 40 -0.12 -1.40 -9.73
CA ASN A 40 -1.55 -1.54 -9.44
C ASN A 40 -1.89 -0.67 -8.21
N GLY A 41 -2.61 0.43 -8.43
CA GLY A 41 -3.02 1.36 -7.38
C GLY A 41 -3.07 2.82 -7.83
N PRO A 42 -3.25 3.77 -6.88
CA PRO A 42 -3.30 3.55 -5.43
C PRO A 42 -4.56 2.81 -5.00
N LEU A 43 -4.41 1.83 -4.10
CA LEU A 43 -5.53 0.99 -3.61
C LEU A 43 -6.30 1.64 -2.45
N GLY A 44 -5.80 2.76 -1.91
CA GLY A 44 -6.38 3.47 -0.78
C GLY A 44 -5.85 2.98 0.56
N TYR A 45 -6.11 3.77 1.62
CA TYR A 45 -5.61 3.53 2.98
C TYR A 45 -6.22 2.27 3.61
N ASP A 46 -7.43 1.88 3.21
CA ASP A 46 -8.09 0.68 3.75
C ASP A 46 -7.54 -0.63 3.16
N ALA A 47 -6.70 -0.57 2.13
CA ALA A 47 -6.11 -1.73 1.50
C ALA A 47 -4.93 -2.27 2.33
N SER A 48 -5.12 -3.40 3.01
CA SER A 48 -4.11 -3.94 3.95
C SER A 48 -3.26 -5.09 3.41
N ALA A 49 -3.70 -5.77 2.34
CA ALA A 49 -2.98 -6.92 1.76
C ALA A 49 -3.41 -7.24 0.32
N ILE A 50 -2.55 -7.94 -0.42
CA ILE A 50 -2.83 -8.49 -1.75
C ILE A 50 -3.04 -10.01 -1.66
N SER A 51 -4.14 -10.51 -2.22
CA SER A 51 -4.37 -11.97 -2.33
C SER A 51 -3.31 -12.62 -3.21
N LEU A 52 -2.72 -13.73 -2.74
CA LEU A 52 -1.74 -14.51 -3.50
C LEU A 52 -2.37 -15.64 -4.32
N GLY A 53 -3.70 -15.76 -4.32
CA GLY A 53 -4.43 -16.82 -5.02
C GLY A 53 -4.12 -18.23 -4.51
N ARG A 54 -3.59 -18.36 -3.29
CA ARG A 54 -3.11 -19.62 -2.71
C ARG A 54 -3.76 -19.88 -1.35
N LEU A 55 -3.84 -21.14 -0.98
CA LEU A 55 -4.31 -21.59 0.32
C LEU A 55 -3.13 -22.12 1.15
N SER A 56 -3.23 -21.98 2.47
CA SER A 56 -2.42 -22.71 3.45
C SER A 56 -3.32 -23.62 4.26
N ASP A 57 -2.88 -24.84 4.50
CA ASP A 57 -3.60 -25.78 5.35
C ASP A 57 -3.67 -25.29 6.79
N LEU A 58 -4.79 -25.58 7.45
CA LEU A 58 -4.91 -25.42 8.88
C LEU A 58 -4.22 -26.58 9.58
N LYS A 59 -3.55 -26.29 10.70
CA LYS A 59 -2.92 -27.31 11.55
C LYS A 59 -3.96 -28.31 12.07
N ASP A 60 -5.12 -27.80 12.48
CA ASP A 60 -6.25 -28.58 12.98
C ASP A 60 -7.51 -28.20 12.20
N GLN A 61 -8.31 -29.21 11.83
CA GLN A 61 -9.57 -29.00 11.12
C GLN A 61 -10.71 -28.69 12.10
N PRO A 62 -11.71 -27.87 11.70
CA PRO A 62 -12.72 -27.36 12.63
C PRO A 62 -13.73 -28.42 13.11
N GLY A 63 -13.74 -29.61 12.51
CA GLY A 63 -14.60 -30.72 12.90
C GLY A 63 -14.47 -31.91 11.95
N ASP A 64 -15.07 -33.04 12.33
CA ASP A 64 -15.04 -34.26 11.51
C ASP A 64 -15.78 -34.04 10.18
N GLY A 65 -15.18 -34.52 9.09
CA GLY A 65 -15.66 -34.32 7.73
C GLY A 65 -15.58 -32.87 7.19
N VAL A 66 -15.05 -31.90 7.95
CA VAL A 66 -14.92 -30.51 7.49
C VAL A 66 -13.48 -30.21 7.09
N VAL A 67 -13.30 -29.69 5.87
CA VAL A 67 -12.00 -29.23 5.36
C VAL A 67 -12.01 -27.72 5.24
N ALA A 68 -11.07 -27.07 5.91
CA ALA A 68 -10.85 -25.64 5.87
C ALA A 68 -9.37 -25.30 5.64
N SER A 69 -9.16 -24.17 4.96
CA SER A 69 -7.84 -23.62 4.66
C SER A 69 -7.85 -22.10 4.84
N THR A 70 -6.69 -21.52 5.07
CA THR A 70 -6.51 -20.06 5.12
C THR A 70 -6.08 -19.52 3.77
N ARG A 71 -6.64 -18.37 3.36
CA ARG A 71 -6.14 -17.68 2.17
C ARG A 71 -4.81 -17.03 2.48
N LYS A 72 -3.81 -17.27 1.62
CA LYS A 72 -2.53 -16.57 1.69
C LYS A 72 -2.68 -15.19 1.08
N VAL A 73 -2.26 -14.19 1.85
CA VAL A 73 -2.17 -12.81 1.42
C VAL A 73 -0.75 -12.31 1.64
N LEU A 74 -0.31 -11.35 0.84
CA LEU A 74 0.90 -10.57 1.09
C LEU A 74 0.49 -9.26 1.76
N PRO A 75 0.80 -9.04 3.05
CA PRO A 75 0.49 -7.79 3.72
C PRO A 75 1.25 -6.64 3.05
N LEU A 76 0.60 -5.46 2.95
CA LEU A 76 1.31 -4.26 2.55
C LEU A 76 2.28 -3.82 3.67
N VAL A 77 3.34 -3.11 3.28
CA VAL A 77 4.30 -2.50 4.20
C VAL A 77 4.10 -1.00 4.13
N GLU A 78 3.98 -0.35 5.28
CA GLU A 78 3.72 1.09 5.45
C GLU A 78 4.86 1.76 6.23
#